data_AF-A0A9D9GKP4-F1
#
_entry.id   AF-A0A9D9GKP4-F1
#
_cell.length_a   1.000
_cell.length_b   1.000
_cell.length_c   1.000
_cell.angle_alpha   90.00
_cell.angle_beta   90.00
_cell.angle_gamma   90.00
#
_symmetry.space_group_name_H-M   'P 1'
#
loop_
_entity.id
_entity.type
_entity.pdbx_description
1 polymer ?
#
loop_
_entity_poly.entity_id
_entity_poly.type
_entity_poly.pdbx_seq_one_letter_code
_entity_poly.pdbx_strand_id
1 'polypeptide(L)'
;DSLRLRVLKNGNATAAEPASPGLIVDRKGVENLSEDIRFIHKDTRLHSPRALLIARPAYWIAVLAEVLAALALALGLRRRAARRSDVAGTRKRKATRMALKRLAQAREFLQKDLYTAFYEELHRSLLGFAGDKLSMNLAQQNKENIAEQLLSRGVPEELTKEYSALLDACEYARYAPDAGHEAMDAHYRQALNLITSIDSSMKKAPDTSKAATALSVVLLLCCFGANAQTAAPDSLWNAAVQSYTEGDFQTALEQWRSLDGMSVQSPELAYNIGNAFFKSGEIAPAILWWERALLLDPSDADTRHNLEYARSLTQDRIDEVPELFFKQWARSLCYIMKADAWAILGLVFLGLCLAMVLLFRLGGSRSARSAGFFSGIAALLLALLCWNSARLQWADSTRRDKAIVMRPVASVKSSPSTEGAKDLFILHEGTKVKVLEQIGSFSSVRLADGREGWISNRDIERI
;
A
#
# COMPACT_ATOMS: atom_id res chain seq x y z
N ASP A 1 50.74 8.18 23.53
CA ASP A 1 50.76 8.21 22.06
C ASP A 1 50.46 9.60 21.50
N SER A 2 51.53 10.38 21.31
CA SER A 2 51.48 11.71 20.71
C SER A 2 51.67 11.61 19.18
N LEU A 3 50.59 11.73 18.43
CA LEU A 3 50.61 11.72 16.96
C LEU A 3 51.20 13.03 16.41
N ARG A 4 52.38 12.92 15.78
CA ARG A 4 53.04 14.00 15.02
C ARG A 4 52.36 14.15 13.65
N LEU A 5 51.76 15.31 13.39
CA LEU A 5 51.30 15.73 12.07
C LEU A 5 52.48 16.26 11.25
N ARG A 6 52.72 15.67 10.07
CA ARG A 6 53.69 16.14 9.07
C ARG A 6 52.98 17.06 8.08
N VAL A 7 53.32 18.34 8.10
CA VAL A 7 52.87 19.32 7.09
C VAL A 7 53.83 19.25 5.90
N LEU A 8 53.32 18.93 4.71
CA LEU A 8 54.08 19.02 3.46
C LEU A 8 53.89 20.43 2.88
N LYS A 9 55.02 21.07 2.55
CA LYS A 9 55.13 22.41 1.99
C LYS A 9 55.17 22.32 0.46
N ASN A 10 54.40 23.20 -0.21
CA ASN A 10 54.27 23.31 -1.67
C ASN A 10 55.61 23.27 -2.44
N GLY A 11 55.60 22.57 -3.58
CA GLY A 11 56.62 22.61 -4.62
C GLY A 11 55.98 22.85 -5.99
N ASN A 12 56.60 23.74 -6.77
CA ASN A 12 56.08 24.38 -7.98
C ASN A 12 55.90 23.48 -9.22
N ALA A 13 54.80 23.76 -9.94
CA ALA A 13 54.62 23.92 -11.39
C ALA A 13 55.22 22.90 -12.41
N THR A 14 54.32 22.19 -13.10
CA THR A 14 54.38 21.93 -14.55
C THR A 14 52.96 21.98 -15.16
N ALA A 15 52.82 22.77 -16.23
CA ALA A 15 51.67 22.92 -17.14
C ALA A 15 51.29 21.60 -17.85
N ALA A 16 50.12 21.34 -18.43
CA ALA A 16 48.78 21.93 -18.45
C ALA A 16 47.83 20.86 -19.05
N GLU A 17 46.60 20.74 -18.55
CA GLU A 17 45.41 20.23 -19.26
C GLU A 17 44.18 20.96 -18.68
N PRO A 18 43.19 21.39 -19.48
CA PRO A 18 42.09 22.22 -18.99
C PRO A 18 41.01 21.32 -18.36
N ALA A 19 40.98 21.24 -17.03
CA ALA A 19 39.83 20.73 -16.32
C ALA A 19 38.72 21.81 -16.29
N SER A 20 37.50 21.38 -16.62
CA SER A 20 36.25 22.14 -16.61
C SER A 20 36.10 23.08 -15.40
N PRO A 21 35.43 24.25 -15.53
CA PRO A 21 35.29 25.18 -14.43
C PRO A 21 34.39 24.57 -13.34
N GLY A 22 35.03 23.94 -12.36
CA GLY A 22 34.40 23.58 -11.10
C GLY A 22 34.02 24.85 -10.37
N LEU A 23 32.73 24.97 -10.06
CA LEU A 23 32.11 26.02 -9.27
C LEU A 23 32.93 26.23 -7.98
N ILE A 24 33.77 27.27 -7.94
CA ILE A 24 34.38 27.74 -6.70
C ILE A 24 33.24 28.40 -5.93
N VAL A 25 32.62 27.64 -5.04
CA VAL A 25 31.68 28.20 -4.06
C VAL A 25 32.51 29.09 -3.14
N ASP A 26 32.30 30.40 -3.27
CA ASP A 26 32.95 31.42 -2.45
C ASP A 26 32.62 31.16 -0.97
N ARG A 27 33.64 31.00 -0.13
CA ARG A 27 33.49 30.72 1.31
C ARG A 27 32.76 31.85 2.05
N LYS A 28 32.75 33.07 1.51
CA LYS A 28 31.93 34.19 2.04
C LYS A 28 30.42 33.95 1.92
N GLY A 29 29.97 33.16 0.95
CA GLY A 29 28.55 32.80 0.82
C GLY A 29 28.07 31.82 1.89
N VAL A 30 28.98 31.09 2.54
CA VAL A 30 28.63 30.09 3.57
C VAL A 30 28.42 30.73 4.94
N GLU A 31 29.10 31.85 5.23
CA GLU A 31 28.96 32.60 6.49
C GLU A 31 27.64 33.42 6.56
N ASN A 32 27.09 33.84 5.42
CA ASN A 32 25.84 34.61 5.34
C ASN A 32 24.55 33.76 5.39
N LEU A 33 24.64 32.43 5.34
CA LEU A 33 23.45 31.55 5.37
C LEU A 33 22.70 31.58 6.70
N SER A 34 23.32 32.04 7.79
CA SER A 34 22.67 32.19 9.09
C SER A 34 21.95 33.53 9.30
N GLU A 35 22.16 34.51 8.40
CA GLU A 35 21.64 35.88 8.55
C GLU A 35 20.57 36.26 7.52
N ASP A 36 20.17 35.35 6.62
CA ASP A 36 19.15 35.60 5.59
C ASP A 36 18.25 34.37 5.40
N ILE A 37 17.11 34.57 4.73
CA ILE A 37 16.20 33.49 4.36
C ILE A 37 16.84 32.56 3.32
N ARG A 38 16.43 31.29 3.33
CA ARG A 38 16.76 30.32 2.28
C ARG A 38 16.11 30.72 0.95
N PHE A 39 16.81 30.38 -0.13
CA PHE A 39 16.46 30.75 -1.50
C PHE A 39 15.22 30.01 -2.04
N ILE A 40 14.62 30.53 -3.10
CA ILE A 40 13.39 29.97 -3.72
C ILE A 40 13.57 28.56 -4.30
N HIS A 41 12.46 27.82 -4.40
CA HIS A 41 12.39 26.59 -5.16
C HIS A 41 12.26 26.90 -6.66
N LYS A 42 13.05 26.20 -7.49
CA LYS A 42 13.03 26.34 -8.95
C LYS A 42 12.08 25.36 -9.63
N ASP A 43 11.82 24.23 -8.98
CA ASP A 43 10.89 23.21 -9.47
C ASP A 43 9.62 23.22 -8.61
N THR A 44 8.50 22.85 -9.22
CA THR A 44 7.23 22.68 -8.51
C THR A 44 6.42 21.55 -9.12
N ARG A 45 5.43 21.06 -8.36
CA ARG A 45 4.38 20.19 -8.86
C ARG A 45 3.03 20.83 -8.59
N LEU A 46 2.63 21.75 -9.47
CA LEU A 46 1.34 22.42 -9.38
C LEU A 46 0.22 21.40 -9.57
N HIS A 47 -0.73 21.41 -8.63
CA HIS A 47 -1.91 20.57 -8.70
C HIS A 47 -3.14 21.34 -8.21
N SER A 48 -4.33 20.97 -8.67
CA SER A 48 -5.56 21.48 -8.05
C SER A 48 -5.62 21.08 -6.56
N PRO A 49 -6.31 21.83 -5.69
CA PRO A 49 -6.55 21.46 -4.31
C PRO A 49 -7.06 20.02 -4.24
N ARG A 50 -6.29 19.15 -3.60
CA ARG A 50 -6.60 17.72 -3.48
C ARG A 50 -6.70 17.38 -2.00
N ALA A 51 -7.73 16.64 -1.62
CA ALA A 51 -7.79 16.07 -0.28
C ALA A 51 -6.61 15.11 -0.07
N LEU A 52 -6.04 15.08 1.14
CA LEU A 52 -5.03 14.11 1.56
C LEU A 52 -5.52 12.67 1.28
N LEU A 53 -4.60 11.76 0.99
CA LEU A 53 -4.92 10.37 0.63
C LEU A 53 -5.85 9.70 1.64
N ILE A 54 -5.60 9.89 2.94
CA ILE A 54 -6.38 9.29 4.04
C ILE A 54 -7.85 9.78 4.08
N ALA A 55 -8.13 10.95 3.53
CA ALA A 55 -9.49 11.50 3.46
C ALA A 55 -10.26 10.99 2.24
N ARG A 56 -9.59 10.34 1.27
CA ARG A 56 -10.24 9.81 0.06
C ARG A 56 -10.88 8.45 0.34
N PRO A 57 -12.11 8.18 -0.13
CA PRO A 57 -12.74 6.88 0.06
C PRO A 57 -11.96 5.74 -0.62
N ALA A 58 -11.28 6.02 -1.72
CA ALA A 58 -10.46 5.04 -2.44
C ALA A 58 -9.34 4.44 -1.57
N TYR A 59 -8.79 5.22 -0.62
CA TYR A 59 -7.79 4.72 0.32
C TYR A 59 -8.38 3.65 1.24
N TRP A 60 -9.57 3.88 1.79
CA TRP A 60 -10.26 2.91 2.65
C TRP A 60 -10.76 1.67 1.89
N ILE A 61 -11.10 1.83 0.60
CA ILE A 61 -11.37 0.70 -0.29
C ILE A 61 -10.11 -0.17 -0.45
N ALA A 62 -8.92 0.43 -0.58
CA ALA A 62 -7.65 -0.31 -0.65
C ALA A 62 -7.35 -1.08 0.65
N VAL A 63 -7.55 -0.45 1.82
CA VAL A 63 -7.44 -1.12 3.14
C VAL A 63 -8.38 -2.34 3.20
N LEU A 64 -9.65 -2.17 2.82
CA LEU A 64 -10.63 -3.26 2.81
C LEU A 64 -10.24 -4.37 1.83
N ALA A 65 -9.76 -4.01 0.64
CA ALA A 65 -9.32 -4.97 -0.37
C ALA A 65 -8.17 -5.86 0.13
N GLU A 66 -7.18 -5.31 0.84
CA GLU A 66 -6.09 -6.10 1.44
C GLU A 66 -6.62 -7.12 2.46
N VAL A 67 -7.53 -6.70 3.33
CA VAL A 67 -8.13 -7.59 4.34
C VAL A 67 -8.93 -8.72 3.68
N LEU A 68 -9.74 -8.39 2.66
CA LEU A 68 -10.50 -9.38 1.91
C LEU A 68 -9.61 -10.35 1.12
N ALA A 69 -8.53 -9.86 0.52
CA ALA A 69 -7.54 -10.68 -0.18
C ALA A 69 -6.85 -11.66 0.77
N ALA A 70 -6.42 -11.19 1.96
CA ALA A 70 -5.83 -12.04 2.99
C ALA A 70 -6.82 -13.11 3.50
N LEU A 71 -8.09 -12.75 3.68
CA LEU A 71 -9.15 -13.69 4.07
C LEU A 71 -9.39 -14.76 2.98
N ALA A 72 -9.52 -14.35 1.72
CA ALA A 72 -9.69 -15.26 0.60
C ALA A 72 -8.52 -16.24 0.48
N LEU A 73 -7.29 -15.74 0.63
CA LEU A 73 -6.07 -16.55 0.66
C LEU A 73 -6.08 -17.56 1.82
N ALA A 74 -6.42 -17.12 3.04
CA ALA A 74 -6.54 -17.98 4.21
C ALA A 74 -7.55 -19.11 3.99
N LEU A 75 -8.73 -18.80 3.45
CA LEU A 75 -9.77 -19.78 3.14
C LEU A 75 -9.32 -20.76 2.04
N GLY A 76 -8.65 -20.27 0.99
CA GLY A 76 -8.08 -21.09 -0.07
C GLY A 76 -7.03 -22.08 0.45
N LEU A 77 -6.13 -21.61 1.31
CA LEU A 77 -5.10 -22.44 1.94
C LEU A 77 -5.69 -23.47 2.90
N ARG A 78 -6.69 -23.09 3.73
CA ARG A 78 -7.43 -24.05 4.58
C ARG A 78 -8.13 -25.13 3.77
N ARG A 79 -8.82 -24.76 2.68
CA ARG A 79 -9.45 -25.73 1.77
C ARG A 79 -8.42 -26.66 1.13
N ARG A 80 -7.24 -26.16 0.78
CA ARG A 80 -6.14 -26.97 0.23
C ARG A 80 -5.57 -27.93 1.28
N ALA A 81 -5.41 -27.49 2.53
CA ALA A 81 -4.98 -28.34 3.63
C ALA A 81 -5.99 -29.46 3.92
N ALA A 82 -7.28 -29.15 4.01
CA ALA A 82 -8.36 -30.14 4.19
C ALA A 82 -8.42 -31.17 3.05
N ARG A 83 -8.16 -30.76 1.80
CA ARG A 83 -8.05 -31.69 0.66
C ARG A 83 -6.81 -32.58 0.71
N ARG A 84 -5.73 -32.14 1.35
CA ARG A 84 -4.50 -32.95 1.51
C ARG A 84 -4.63 -33.98 2.61
N SER A 85 -5.41 -33.70 3.67
CA SER A 85 -5.72 -34.69 4.72
C SER A 85 -6.71 -35.76 4.25
N ASP A 86 -7.48 -35.52 3.18
CA ASP A 86 -8.40 -36.49 2.58
C ASP A 86 -7.66 -37.51 1.67
N VAL A 87 -6.90 -38.41 2.28
CA VAL A 87 -6.17 -39.49 1.59
C VAL A 87 -7.14 -40.44 0.87
N ALA A 88 -8.32 -40.68 1.44
CA ALA A 88 -9.35 -41.54 0.84
C ALA A 88 -9.97 -40.89 -0.42
N GLY A 89 -10.35 -39.61 -0.35
CA GLY A 89 -10.90 -38.89 -1.49
C GLY A 89 -9.86 -38.62 -2.60
N THR A 90 -8.59 -38.46 -2.25
CA THR A 90 -7.51 -38.37 -3.26
C THR A 90 -7.26 -39.69 -3.99
N ARG A 91 -7.29 -40.84 -3.29
CA ARG A 91 -7.27 -42.17 -3.92
C ARG A 91 -8.46 -42.34 -4.86
N LYS A 92 -9.68 -42.07 -4.40
CA LYS A 92 -10.90 -42.12 -5.20
C LYS A 92 -10.88 -41.27 -6.47
N ARG A 93 -10.30 -40.06 -6.42
CA ARG A 93 -10.17 -39.17 -7.60
C ARG A 93 -9.08 -39.61 -8.56
N LYS A 94 -8.05 -40.30 -8.08
CA LYS A 94 -6.93 -40.82 -8.89
C LYS A 94 -7.16 -42.25 -9.41
N ALA A 95 -8.13 -42.99 -8.86
CA ALA A 95 -8.44 -44.38 -9.19
C ALA A 95 -8.45 -44.65 -10.69
N THR A 96 -9.25 -43.90 -11.46
CA THR A 96 -9.34 -44.02 -12.93
C THR A 96 -7.99 -43.80 -13.61
N ARG A 97 -7.25 -42.77 -13.20
CA ARG A 97 -5.92 -42.47 -13.78
C ARG A 97 -4.93 -43.60 -13.48
N MET A 98 -4.96 -44.14 -12.26
CA MET A 98 -4.08 -45.24 -11.87
C MET A 98 -4.44 -46.54 -12.60
N ALA A 99 -5.72 -46.83 -12.77
CA ALA A 99 -6.21 -47.97 -13.57
C ALA A 99 -5.80 -47.83 -15.04
N LEU A 100 -5.99 -46.66 -15.66
CA LEU A 100 -5.55 -46.41 -17.03
C LEU A 100 -4.03 -46.55 -17.21
N LYS A 101 -3.23 -46.15 -16.20
CA LYS A 101 -1.78 -46.35 -16.22
C LYS A 101 -1.41 -47.85 -16.19
N ARG A 102 -2.12 -48.65 -15.40
CA ARG A 102 -1.94 -50.11 -15.36
C ARG A 102 -2.41 -50.77 -16.66
N LEU A 103 -3.52 -50.30 -17.24
CA LEU A 103 -3.97 -50.76 -18.55
C LEU A 103 -2.92 -50.46 -19.64
N ALA A 104 -2.28 -49.29 -19.61
CA ALA A 104 -1.18 -48.99 -20.53
C ALA A 104 -0.03 -50.01 -20.41
N GLN A 105 0.29 -50.44 -19.19
CA GLN A 105 1.28 -51.50 -18.96
C GLN A 105 0.78 -52.87 -19.44
N ALA A 106 -0.50 -53.21 -19.22
CA ALA A 106 -1.10 -54.42 -19.77
C ALA A 106 -1.02 -54.43 -21.31
N ARG A 107 -1.22 -53.28 -21.97
CA ARG A 107 -1.06 -53.14 -23.43
C ARG A 107 0.35 -53.49 -23.90
N GLU A 108 1.39 -53.15 -23.13
CA GLU A 108 2.76 -53.55 -23.45
C GLU A 108 2.96 -55.07 -23.37
N PHE A 109 2.32 -55.73 -22.40
CA PHE A 109 2.35 -57.20 -22.31
C PHE A 109 1.56 -57.87 -23.41
N LEU A 110 0.44 -57.28 -23.84
CA LEU A 110 -0.34 -57.74 -24.99
C LEU A 110 0.50 -57.70 -26.28
N GLN A 111 1.25 -56.62 -26.52
CA GLN A 111 2.12 -56.51 -27.71
C GLN A 111 3.29 -57.49 -27.73
N LYS A 112 3.67 -58.01 -26.56
CA LYS A 112 4.77 -58.98 -26.41
C LYS A 112 4.26 -60.42 -26.28
N ASP A 113 2.96 -60.65 -26.47
CA ASP A 113 2.29 -61.94 -26.30
C ASP A 113 2.53 -62.59 -24.93
N LEU A 114 2.74 -61.78 -23.90
CA LEU A 114 2.96 -62.24 -22.53
C LEU A 114 1.62 -62.46 -21.83
N TYR A 115 0.98 -63.59 -22.14
CA TYR A 115 -0.36 -63.96 -21.71
C TYR A 115 -0.58 -63.83 -20.19
N THR A 116 0.23 -64.50 -19.38
CA THR A 116 0.07 -64.53 -17.91
C THR A 116 0.24 -63.13 -17.30
N ALA A 117 1.26 -62.38 -17.75
CA ALA A 117 1.53 -61.04 -17.26
C ALA A 117 0.44 -60.03 -17.67
N PHE A 118 -0.12 -60.20 -18.87
CA PHE A 118 -1.25 -59.40 -19.34
C PHE A 118 -2.48 -59.56 -18.45
N TYR A 119 -2.95 -60.80 -18.24
CA TYR A 119 -4.15 -61.05 -17.43
C TYR A 119 -3.94 -60.72 -15.95
N GLU A 120 -2.72 -60.85 -15.43
CA GLU A 120 -2.39 -60.43 -14.07
C GLU A 120 -2.51 -58.90 -13.89
N GLU A 121 -1.88 -58.10 -14.76
CA GLU A 121 -1.99 -56.63 -14.66
C GLU A 121 -3.38 -56.11 -15.05
N LEU A 122 -4.09 -56.78 -15.97
CA LEU A 122 -5.48 -56.45 -16.31
C LEU A 122 -6.40 -56.64 -15.10
N HIS A 123 -6.34 -57.81 -14.45
CA HIS A 123 -7.10 -58.12 -13.24
C HIS A 123 -6.75 -57.16 -12.10
N ARG A 124 -5.45 -56.87 -11.90
CA ARG A 124 -4.97 -55.93 -10.88
C ARG A 124 -5.41 -54.49 -11.15
N SER A 125 -5.54 -54.09 -12.42
CA SER A 125 -6.09 -52.79 -12.82
C SER A 125 -7.56 -52.65 -12.42
N LEU A 126 -8.37 -53.66 -12.70
CA LEU A 126 -9.79 -53.70 -12.34
C LEU A 126 -9.98 -53.72 -10.82
N LEU A 127 -9.33 -54.63 -10.09
CA LEU A 127 -9.45 -54.65 -8.62
C LEU A 127 -8.93 -53.37 -7.97
N GLY A 128 -7.82 -52.81 -8.48
CA GLY A 128 -7.29 -51.53 -8.01
C GLY A 128 -8.25 -50.36 -8.25
N PHE A 129 -8.90 -50.32 -9.42
CA PHE A 129 -9.94 -49.34 -9.73
C PHE A 129 -11.12 -49.45 -8.76
N ALA A 130 -11.69 -50.64 -8.59
CA ALA A 130 -12.81 -50.87 -7.68
C ALA A 130 -12.45 -50.53 -6.24
N GLY A 131 -11.31 -51.02 -5.75
CA GLY A 131 -10.81 -50.75 -4.40
C GLY A 131 -10.63 -49.26 -4.11
N ASP A 132 -9.96 -48.53 -5.00
CA ASP A 132 -9.71 -47.09 -4.81
C ASP A 132 -10.98 -46.24 -5.02
N LYS A 133 -11.85 -46.60 -5.98
CA LYS A 133 -13.04 -45.82 -6.35
C LYS A 133 -14.19 -45.99 -5.36
N LEU A 134 -14.33 -47.19 -4.80
CA LEU A 134 -15.36 -47.57 -3.83
C LEU A 134 -14.86 -47.44 -2.38
N SER A 135 -13.56 -47.17 -2.18
CA SER A 135 -12.89 -47.09 -0.87
C SER A 135 -12.97 -48.40 -0.07
N MET A 136 -12.81 -49.54 -0.74
CA MET A 136 -12.92 -50.88 -0.15
C MET A 136 -11.56 -51.38 0.39
N ASN A 137 -11.57 -52.05 1.54
CA ASN A 137 -10.37 -52.74 2.06
C ASN A 137 -10.13 -54.04 1.27
N LEU A 138 -8.89 -54.53 1.22
CA LEU A 138 -8.51 -55.75 0.48
C LEU A 138 -9.35 -56.97 0.88
N ALA A 139 -9.74 -57.07 2.17
CA ALA A 139 -10.61 -58.13 2.68
C ALA A 139 -12.06 -58.09 2.16
N GLN A 140 -12.49 -56.95 1.60
CA GLN A 140 -13.84 -56.74 1.07
C GLN A 140 -13.89 -56.83 -0.46
N GLN A 141 -12.75 -56.96 -1.15
CA GLN A 141 -12.63 -56.99 -2.61
C GLN A 141 -12.98 -58.38 -3.17
N ASN A 142 -14.17 -58.88 -2.85
CA ASN A 142 -14.77 -59.99 -3.59
C ASN A 142 -15.73 -59.43 -4.65
N LYS A 143 -16.06 -60.27 -5.62
CA LYS A 143 -16.88 -59.92 -6.78
C LYS A 143 -18.28 -59.45 -6.37
N GLU A 144 -18.90 -60.13 -5.42
CA GLU A 144 -20.26 -59.86 -4.96
C GLU A 144 -20.35 -58.47 -4.30
N ASN A 145 -19.39 -58.14 -3.43
CA ASN A 145 -19.35 -56.84 -2.77
C ASN A 145 -19.04 -55.70 -3.75
N ILE A 146 -18.17 -55.94 -4.75
CA ILE A 146 -17.89 -54.92 -5.77
C ILE A 146 -19.15 -54.62 -6.58
N ALA A 147 -19.90 -55.64 -6.99
CA ALA A 147 -21.15 -55.48 -7.73
C ALA A 147 -22.21 -54.72 -6.90
N GLU A 148 -22.41 -55.10 -5.64
CA GLU A 148 -23.35 -54.43 -4.74
C GLU A 148 -22.97 -52.95 -4.51
N GLN A 149 -21.68 -52.66 -4.33
CA GLN A 149 -21.17 -51.31 -4.13
C GLN A 149 -21.25 -50.45 -5.39
N LEU A 150 -21.13 -51.02 -6.59
CA LEU A 150 -21.33 -50.29 -7.84
C LEU A 150 -22.81 -49.92 -8.04
N LEU A 151 -23.73 -50.86 -7.80
CA LEU A 151 -25.18 -50.62 -7.89
C LEU A 151 -25.65 -49.56 -6.88
N SER A 152 -25.21 -49.66 -5.62
CA SER A 152 -25.57 -48.67 -4.58
C SER A 152 -25.05 -47.26 -4.88
N ARG A 153 -24.07 -47.12 -5.77
CA ARG A 153 -23.52 -45.83 -6.23
C ARG A 153 -24.17 -45.31 -7.50
N GLY A 154 -25.21 -45.97 -8.00
CA GLY A 154 -25.98 -45.55 -9.18
C GLY A 154 -25.34 -45.93 -10.52
N VAL A 155 -24.43 -46.91 -10.53
CA VAL A 155 -23.91 -47.48 -11.78
C VAL A 155 -25.00 -48.38 -12.40
N PRO A 156 -25.25 -48.27 -13.73
CA PRO A 156 -26.19 -49.15 -14.42
C PRO A 156 -25.92 -50.64 -14.15
N GLU A 157 -27.00 -51.42 -14.04
CA GLU A 157 -26.92 -52.86 -13.76
C GLU A 157 -26.17 -53.62 -14.86
N GLU A 158 -26.33 -53.21 -16.13
CA GLU A 158 -25.61 -53.78 -17.27
C GLU A 158 -24.09 -53.63 -17.13
N LEU A 159 -23.61 -52.40 -16.86
CA LEU A 159 -22.18 -52.14 -16.66
C LEU A 159 -21.60 -52.91 -15.47
N THR A 160 -22.40 -53.11 -14.42
CA THR A 160 -21.98 -53.86 -13.23
C THR A 160 -21.84 -55.36 -13.53
N LYS A 161 -22.78 -55.92 -14.31
CA LYS A 161 -22.73 -57.32 -14.78
C LYS A 161 -21.55 -57.55 -15.72
N GLU A 162 -21.34 -56.66 -16.69
CA GLU A 162 -20.20 -56.71 -17.61
C GLU A 162 -18.86 -56.62 -16.88
N TYR A 163 -18.76 -55.74 -15.87
CA TYR A 163 -17.58 -55.62 -15.03
C TYR A 163 -17.28 -56.90 -14.24
N SER A 164 -18.31 -57.52 -13.70
CA SER A 164 -18.19 -58.79 -12.95
C SER A 164 -17.79 -59.95 -13.86
N ALA A 165 -18.37 -60.02 -15.06
CA ALA A 165 -18.03 -61.04 -16.06
C ALA A 165 -16.59 -60.89 -16.56
N LEU A 166 -16.10 -59.66 -16.72
CA LEU A 166 -14.71 -59.41 -17.11
C LEU A 166 -13.72 -59.82 -16.01
N LEU A 167 -14.07 -59.62 -14.74
CA LEU A 167 -13.27 -60.12 -13.61
C LEU A 167 -13.17 -61.66 -13.65
N ASP A 168 -14.29 -62.36 -13.86
CA ASP A 168 -14.30 -63.82 -14.00
C ASP A 168 -13.45 -64.29 -15.17
N ALA A 169 -13.58 -63.63 -16.32
CA ALA A 169 -12.81 -63.96 -17.52
C ALA A 169 -11.31 -63.80 -17.28
N CYS A 170 -10.89 -62.79 -16.50
CA CYS A 170 -9.49 -62.61 -16.12
C CYS A 170 -9.02 -63.68 -15.11
N GLU A 171 -9.85 -64.07 -14.15
CA GLU A 171 -9.53 -65.14 -13.20
C GLU A 171 -9.40 -66.48 -13.92
N TYR A 172 -10.37 -66.83 -14.76
CA TYR A 172 -10.36 -68.05 -15.56
C TYR A 172 -9.13 -68.12 -16.48
N ALA A 173 -8.85 -67.03 -17.21
CA ALA A 173 -7.67 -66.92 -18.08
C ALA A 173 -6.36 -67.17 -17.31
N ARG A 174 -6.25 -66.72 -16.06
CA ARG A 174 -5.04 -66.96 -15.24
C ARG A 174 -4.81 -68.43 -14.90
N TYR A 175 -5.86 -69.25 -14.86
CA TYR A 175 -5.77 -70.69 -14.57
C TYR A 175 -5.79 -71.58 -15.82
N ALA A 176 -6.37 -71.10 -16.93
CA ALA A 176 -6.49 -71.82 -18.20
C ALA A 176 -6.01 -70.94 -19.37
N PRO A 177 -4.69 -70.90 -19.63
CA PRO A 177 -4.10 -70.01 -20.63
C PRO A 177 -4.25 -70.54 -22.07
N ASP A 178 -5.46 -70.46 -22.63
CA ASP A 178 -5.74 -70.88 -24.03
C ASP A 178 -6.60 -69.86 -24.80
N ALA A 179 -6.72 -68.63 -24.30
CA ALA A 179 -7.42 -67.56 -25.01
C ALA A 179 -6.46 -66.89 -26.00
N GLY A 180 -6.67 -67.06 -27.31
CA GLY A 180 -5.82 -66.46 -28.34
C GLY A 180 -5.69 -64.93 -28.24
N HIS A 181 -4.73 -64.36 -28.97
CA HIS A 181 -4.42 -62.91 -28.95
C HIS A 181 -5.64 -62.01 -29.20
N GLU A 182 -6.59 -62.46 -30.03
CA GLU A 182 -7.85 -61.74 -30.31
C GLU A 182 -8.74 -61.57 -29.06
N ALA A 183 -8.81 -62.60 -28.22
CA ALA A 183 -9.54 -62.54 -26.96
C ALA A 183 -8.87 -61.60 -25.94
N MET A 184 -7.53 -61.53 -25.94
CA MET A 184 -6.78 -60.60 -25.11
C MET A 184 -7.06 -59.13 -25.50
N ASP A 185 -7.05 -58.81 -26.79
CA ASP A 185 -7.37 -57.45 -27.28
C ASP A 185 -8.82 -57.08 -26.99
N ALA A 186 -9.76 -58.02 -27.14
CA ALA A 186 -11.16 -57.81 -26.78
C ALA A 186 -11.31 -57.48 -25.28
N HIS A 187 -10.69 -58.27 -24.39
CA HIS A 187 -10.76 -58.03 -22.94
C HIS A 187 -10.08 -56.71 -22.54
N TYR A 188 -9.00 -56.32 -23.20
CA TYR A 188 -8.35 -55.02 -22.99
C TYR A 188 -9.27 -53.84 -23.33
N ARG A 189 -9.89 -53.87 -24.51
CA ARG A 189 -10.82 -52.81 -24.95
C ARG A 189 -12.05 -52.74 -24.04
N GLN A 190 -12.56 -53.90 -23.63
CA GLN A 190 -13.67 -53.99 -22.69
C GLN A 190 -13.31 -53.36 -21.34
N ALA A 191 -12.14 -53.67 -20.78
CA ALA A 191 -11.67 -53.09 -19.52
C ALA A 191 -11.56 -51.55 -19.57
N LEU A 192 -11.00 -51.03 -20.66
CA LEU A 192 -10.87 -49.59 -20.87
C LEU A 192 -12.23 -48.90 -20.88
N ASN A 193 -13.16 -49.42 -21.69
CA ASN A 193 -14.51 -48.89 -21.84
C ASN A 193 -15.25 -48.92 -20.49
N LEU A 194 -15.24 -50.06 -19.79
CA LEU A 194 -15.91 -50.22 -18.51
C LEU A 194 -15.38 -49.25 -17.44
N ILE A 195 -14.06 -49.13 -17.28
CA ILE A 195 -13.47 -48.19 -16.32
C ILE A 195 -13.88 -46.75 -16.63
N THR A 196 -13.89 -46.35 -17.90
CA THR A 196 -14.30 -44.99 -18.29
C THR A 196 -15.80 -44.74 -18.11
N SER A 197 -16.65 -45.70 -18.48
CA SER A 197 -18.11 -45.59 -18.40
C SER A 197 -18.61 -45.62 -16.95
N ILE A 198 -18.00 -46.43 -16.09
CA ILE A 198 -18.25 -46.44 -14.64
C ILE A 198 -17.76 -45.13 -14.02
N ASP A 199 -16.58 -44.62 -14.42
CA ASP A 199 -16.10 -43.33 -13.91
C ASP A 199 -17.01 -42.16 -14.31
N SER A 200 -17.57 -42.17 -15.52
CA SER A 200 -18.50 -41.14 -15.99
C SER A 200 -19.87 -41.22 -15.31
N SER A 201 -20.42 -42.42 -15.11
CA SER A 201 -21.70 -42.59 -14.40
C SER A 201 -21.60 -42.15 -12.93
N MET A 202 -20.43 -42.32 -12.32
CA MET A 202 -20.16 -41.91 -10.94
C MET A 202 -19.77 -40.43 -10.76
N LYS A 203 -19.51 -39.67 -11.82
CA LYS A 203 -19.13 -38.25 -11.75
C LYS A 203 -20.37 -37.36 -11.92
N LYS A 204 -20.81 -36.66 -10.86
CA LYS A 204 -21.70 -35.50 -11.02
C LYS A 204 -20.95 -34.37 -11.73
N ALA A 205 -21.65 -33.67 -12.63
CA ALA A 205 -21.11 -32.57 -13.44
C ALA A 205 -20.35 -31.53 -12.59
N PRO A 206 -19.20 -31.01 -13.06
CA PRO A 206 -18.44 -30.01 -12.32
C PRO A 206 -19.19 -28.67 -12.31
N ASP A 207 -19.40 -28.13 -11.11
CA ASP A 207 -19.88 -26.76 -10.88
C ASP A 207 -18.73 -25.77 -11.23
N THR A 208 -18.83 -25.14 -12.40
CA THR A 208 -17.84 -24.26 -13.02
C THR A 208 -17.81 -22.84 -12.44
N SER A 209 -18.37 -22.61 -11.24
CA SER A 209 -18.61 -21.25 -10.71
C SER A 209 -17.46 -20.59 -9.93
N LYS A 210 -16.25 -21.17 -9.83
CA LYS A 210 -15.22 -20.65 -8.88
C LYS A 210 -13.82 -20.39 -9.43
N ALA A 211 -13.64 -20.35 -10.74
CA ALA A 211 -12.34 -20.02 -11.36
C ALA A 211 -12.26 -18.60 -11.95
N ALA A 212 -13.39 -17.91 -12.12
CA ALA A 212 -13.42 -16.64 -12.85
C ALA A 212 -13.25 -15.37 -11.99
N THR A 213 -13.26 -15.45 -10.66
CA THR A 213 -13.30 -14.26 -9.78
C THR A 213 -11.96 -13.80 -9.21
N ALA A 214 -10.86 -14.52 -9.49
CA ALA A 214 -9.54 -14.17 -8.95
C ALA A 214 -8.69 -13.27 -9.87
N LEU A 215 -9.06 -13.12 -11.15
CA LEU A 215 -8.28 -12.35 -12.12
C LEU A 215 -8.76 -10.89 -12.28
N SER A 216 -10.03 -10.61 -11.95
CA SER A 216 -10.66 -9.30 -12.15
C SER A 216 -10.28 -8.25 -11.09
N VAL A 217 -9.79 -8.68 -9.91
CA VAL A 217 -9.50 -7.77 -8.79
C VAL A 217 -8.06 -7.24 -8.83
N VAL A 218 -7.13 -7.98 -9.45
CA VAL A 218 -5.72 -7.53 -9.58
C VAL A 218 -5.55 -6.53 -10.73
N LEU A 219 -6.37 -6.63 -11.79
CA LEU A 219 -6.33 -5.69 -12.92
C LEU A 219 -6.97 -4.33 -12.62
N LEU A 220 -7.82 -4.23 -11.57
CA LEU A 220 -8.47 -3.00 -11.14
C LEU A 220 -7.64 -2.16 -10.15
N LEU A 221 -6.52 -2.69 -9.66
CA LEU A 221 -5.61 -2.01 -8.73
C LEU A 221 -4.45 -1.27 -9.43
N CYS A 222 -4.32 -1.37 -10.76
CA CYS A 222 -3.28 -0.66 -11.53
C CYS A 222 -3.76 0.66 -12.18
N CYS A 223 -5.00 1.08 -11.98
CA CYS A 223 -5.53 2.31 -12.59
C CYS A 223 -5.37 3.58 -11.72
N PHE A 224 -4.38 3.62 -10.82
CA PHE A 224 -4.09 4.84 -10.06
C PHE A 224 -3.05 5.71 -10.79
N GLY A 225 -3.56 6.69 -11.55
CA GLY A 225 -2.91 7.99 -11.69
C GLY A 225 -2.15 8.27 -12.98
N ALA A 226 -2.81 8.21 -14.14
CA ALA A 226 -2.37 9.03 -15.27
C ALA A 226 -2.72 10.49 -14.94
N ASN A 227 -1.75 11.27 -14.44
CA ASN A 227 -1.90 12.72 -14.42
C ASN A 227 -1.60 13.23 -15.83
N ALA A 228 -2.59 13.86 -16.45
CA ALA A 228 -2.37 14.67 -17.63
C ALA A 228 -1.59 15.92 -17.21
N GLN A 229 -0.38 16.08 -17.75
CA GLN A 229 0.44 17.27 -17.57
C GLN A 229 -0.15 18.40 -18.43
N THR A 230 -0.67 19.46 -17.82
CA THR A 230 -1.07 20.69 -18.52
C THR A 230 0.15 21.61 -18.63
N ALA A 231 0.52 22.04 -19.84
CA ALA A 231 1.76 22.78 -20.10
C ALA A 231 1.72 24.28 -19.73
N ALA A 232 0.54 24.87 -19.48
CA ALA A 232 0.39 26.31 -19.25
C ALA A 232 0.88 26.80 -17.86
N PRO A 233 0.62 26.10 -16.74
CA PRO A 233 1.09 26.53 -15.41
C PRO A 233 2.61 26.52 -15.26
N ASP A 234 3.29 25.57 -15.92
CA ASP A 234 4.74 25.39 -15.82
C ASP A 234 5.52 26.55 -16.47
N SER A 235 5.00 27.13 -17.56
CA SER A 235 5.63 28.29 -18.22
C SER A 235 5.60 29.54 -17.34
N LEU A 236 4.49 29.80 -16.66
CA LEU A 236 4.32 30.98 -15.81
C LEU A 236 5.13 30.84 -14.51
N TRP A 237 5.24 29.62 -13.99
CA TRP A 237 6.13 29.31 -12.87
C TRP A 237 7.59 29.68 -13.19
N ASN A 238 8.09 29.23 -14.33
CA ASN A 238 9.47 29.48 -14.73
C ASN A 238 9.75 30.98 -14.96
N ALA A 239 8.78 31.72 -15.51
CA ALA A 239 8.88 33.18 -15.64
C ALA A 239 9.01 33.87 -14.27
N ALA A 240 8.23 33.45 -13.27
CA ALA A 240 8.31 33.97 -11.90
C ALA A 240 9.64 33.66 -11.23
N VAL A 241 10.15 32.43 -11.41
CA VAL A 241 11.49 32.03 -10.94
C VAL A 241 12.58 32.91 -11.57
N GLN A 242 12.46 33.22 -12.87
CA GLN A 242 13.39 34.10 -13.56
C GLN A 242 13.33 35.53 -13.00
N SER A 243 12.15 36.14 -12.94
CA SER A 243 11.95 37.50 -12.39
C SER A 243 12.53 37.62 -10.98
N TYR A 244 12.30 36.62 -10.12
CA TYR A 244 12.85 36.60 -8.77
C TYR A 244 14.39 36.52 -8.77
N THR A 245 14.96 35.69 -9.65
CA THR A 245 16.41 35.51 -9.77
C THR A 245 17.09 36.79 -10.29
N GLU A 246 16.39 37.58 -11.09
CA GLU A 246 16.83 38.90 -11.57
C GLU A 246 16.68 40.01 -10.52
N GLY A 247 16.05 39.72 -9.38
CA GLY A 247 15.81 40.66 -8.28
C GLY A 247 14.51 41.47 -8.42
N ASP A 248 13.71 41.19 -9.44
CA ASP A 248 12.38 41.77 -9.60
C ASP A 248 11.33 40.97 -8.81
N PHE A 249 11.32 41.20 -7.50
CA PHE A 249 10.46 40.50 -6.56
C PHE A 249 8.98 40.84 -6.72
N GLN A 250 8.65 42.05 -7.19
CA GLN A 250 7.26 42.47 -7.39
C GLN A 250 6.66 41.76 -8.61
N THR A 251 7.37 41.73 -9.74
CA THR A 251 6.91 40.98 -10.92
C THR A 251 6.80 39.48 -10.63
N ALA A 252 7.78 38.91 -9.91
CA ALA A 252 7.71 37.51 -9.48
C ALA A 252 6.48 37.22 -8.60
N LEU A 253 6.19 38.12 -7.65
CA LEU A 253 5.04 38.04 -6.76
C LEU A 253 3.72 38.08 -7.54
N GLU A 254 3.57 39.02 -8.49
CA GLU A 254 2.39 39.12 -9.35
C GLU A 254 2.18 37.84 -10.17
N GLN A 255 3.24 37.30 -10.75
CA GLN A 255 3.20 36.07 -11.54
C GLN A 255 2.80 34.86 -10.68
N TRP A 256 3.39 34.68 -9.49
CA TRP A 256 2.98 33.60 -8.57
C TRP A 256 1.58 33.79 -8.00
N ARG A 257 1.15 35.03 -7.71
CA ARG A 257 -0.24 35.31 -7.28
C ARG A 257 -1.25 35.03 -8.39
N SER A 258 -0.88 35.27 -9.65
CA SER A 258 -1.74 34.91 -10.78
C SER A 258 -1.90 33.39 -10.91
N LEU A 259 -0.84 32.60 -10.61
CA LEU A 259 -0.94 31.14 -10.50
C LEU A 259 -1.87 30.73 -9.36
N ASP A 260 -1.73 31.30 -8.17
CA ASP A 260 -2.64 31.04 -7.04
C ASP A 260 -4.11 31.35 -7.42
N GLY A 261 -4.34 32.43 -8.17
CA GLY A 261 -5.64 32.80 -8.72
C GLY A 261 -6.25 31.77 -9.69
N MET A 262 -5.44 30.92 -10.32
CA MET A 262 -5.90 29.80 -11.16
C MET A 262 -6.37 28.58 -10.33
N SER A 263 -6.44 28.70 -9.00
CA SER A 263 -6.78 27.61 -8.09
C SER A 263 -5.84 26.40 -8.22
N VAL A 264 -4.56 26.64 -8.51
CA VAL A 264 -3.49 25.64 -8.36
C VAL A 264 -2.79 25.84 -7.02
N GLN A 265 -2.30 24.75 -6.46
CA GLN A 265 -1.61 24.74 -5.17
C GLN A 265 -0.35 23.90 -5.26
N SER A 266 0.66 24.33 -4.52
CA SER A 266 1.82 23.53 -4.15
C SER A 266 2.46 24.18 -2.91
N PRO A 267 3.13 23.39 -2.04
CA PRO A 267 3.94 23.96 -0.96
C PRO A 267 4.99 24.95 -1.49
N GLU A 268 5.62 24.64 -2.62
CA GLU A 268 6.67 25.43 -3.23
C GLU A 268 6.17 26.79 -3.73
N LEU A 269 4.93 26.86 -4.25
CA LEU A 269 4.30 28.12 -4.65
C LEU A 269 4.07 29.04 -3.46
N ALA A 270 3.51 28.49 -2.38
CA ALA A 270 3.29 29.26 -1.16
C ALA A 270 4.63 29.73 -0.54
N TYR A 271 5.65 28.86 -0.54
CA TYR A 271 6.99 29.19 -0.10
C TYR A 271 7.63 30.33 -0.89
N ASN A 272 7.56 30.25 -2.23
CA ASN A 272 8.13 31.26 -3.12
C ASN A 272 7.42 32.61 -3.00
N ILE A 273 6.09 32.62 -2.86
CA ILE A 273 5.33 33.85 -2.58
C ILE A 273 5.79 34.47 -1.26
N GLY A 274 5.98 33.65 -0.21
CA GLY A 274 6.52 34.12 1.07
C GLY A 274 7.91 34.74 0.93
N ASN A 275 8.81 34.10 0.18
CA ASN A 275 10.14 34.62 -0.12
C ASN A 275 10.09 35.94 -0.90
N ALA A 276 9.15 36.11 -1.84
CA ALA A 276 8.96 37.36 -2.58
C ALA A 276 8.50 38.49 -1.68
N PHE A 277 7.49 38.27 -0.84
CA PHE A 277 7.03 39.25 0.15
C PHE A 277 8.17 39.68 1.08
N PHE A 278 8.95 38.71 1.58
CA PHE A 278 10.06 39.00 2.47
C PHE A 278 11.11 39.88 1.80
N LYS A 279 11.52 39.55 0.57
CA LYS A 279 12.49 40.35 -0.19
C LYS A 279 11.95 41.73 -0.60
N SER A 280 10.62 41.88 -0.70
CA SER A 280 9.95 43.17 -0.87
C SER A 280 9.81 43.97 0.44
N GLY A 281 10.27 43.45 1.58
CA GLY A 281 10.19 44.11 2.89
C GLY A 281 8.87 43.92 3.64
N GLU A 282 7.97 43.09 3.12
CA GLU A 282 6.65 42.82 3.70
C GLU A 282 6.68 41.56 4.57
N ILE A 283 7.04 41.71 5.85
CA ILE A 283 7.28 40.59 6.77
C ILE A 283 5.98 39.83 7.10
N ALA A 284 4.87 40.53 7.38
CA ALA A 284 3.63 39.88 7.78
C ALA A 284 2.99 39.00 6.68
N PRO A 285 2.88 39.47 5.42
CA PRO A 285 2.51 38.61 4.30
C PRO A 285 3.47 37.42 4.10
N ALA A 286 4.78 37.61 4.29
CA ALA A 286 5.73 36.51 4.18
C ALA A 286 5.46 35.41 5.22
N ILE A 287 5.28 35.80 6.49
CA ILE A 287 4.90 34.88 7.58
C ILE A 287 3.62 34.12 7.26
N LEU A 288 2.59 34.81 6.77
CA LEU A 288 1.32 34.19 6.37
C LEU A 288 1.51 33.12 5.28
N TRP A 289 2.31 33.42 4.26
CA TRP A 289 2.53 32.51 3.13
C TRP A 289 3.40 31.32 3.49
N TRP A 290 4.41 31.48 4.35
CA TRP A 290 5.16 30.35 4.89
C TRP A 290 4.31 29.48 5.83
N GLU A 291 3.39 30.06 6.61
CA GLU A 291 2.42 29.27 7.38
C GLU A 291 1.50 28.45 6.47
N ARG A 292 1.05 29.02 5.35
CA ARG A 292 0.29 28.31 4.31
C ARG A 292 1.11 27.19 3.67
N ALA A 293 2.38 27.43 3.40
CA ALA A 293 3.29 26.40 2.89
C ALA A 293 3.43 25.24 3.87
N LEU A 294 3.62 25.49 5.18
CA LEU A 294 3.69 24.45 6.21
C LEU A 294 2.37 23.72 6.45
N LEU A 295 1.22 24.33 6.10
CA LEU A 295 -0.06 23.64 6.12
C LEU A 295 -0.12 22.55 5.03
N LEU A 296 0.53 22.79 3.88
CA LEU A 296 0.60 21.86 2.75
C LEU A 296 1.73 20.84 2.92
N ASP A 297 2.89 21.28 3.42
CA ASP A 297 4.04 20.43 3.73
C ASP A 297 4.65 20.76 5.10
N PRO A 298 4.16 20.11 6.18
CA PRO A 298 4.72 20.29 7.52
C PRO A 298 6.18 19.83 7.67
N SER A 299 6.67 19.03 6.72
CA SER A 299 8.02 18.44 6.79
C SER A 299 9.11 19.37 6.25
N ASP A 300 8.72 20.46 5.56
CA ASP A 300 9.68 21.35 4.93
C ASP A 300 10.56 22.07 5.98
N ALA A 301 11.87 21.83 5.88
CA ALA A 301 12.87 22.46 6.74
C ALA A 301 13.17 23.90 6.28
N ASP A 302 13.05 24.18 4.99
CA ASP A 302 13.40 25.49 4.42
C ASP A 302 12.33 26.52 4.80
N THR A 303 11.05 26.20 4.62
CA THR A 303 9.95 27.04 5.09
C THR A 303 10.02 27.31 6.59
N ARG A 304 10.30 26.28 7.42
CA ARG A 304 10.41 26.47 8.89
C ARG A 304 11.52 27.44 9.26
N HIS A 305 12.68 27.29 8.63
CA HIS A 305 13.81 28.19 8.87
C HIS A 305 13.47 29.64 8.49
N ASN A 306 12.87 29.86 7.31
CA ASN A 306 12.50 31.20 6.86
C ASN A 306 11.43 31.83 7.77
N LEU A 307 10.42 31.05 8.16
CA LEU A 307 9.37 31.49 9.08
C LEU A 307 9.95 31.86 10.46
N GLU A 308 10.87 31.07 10.99
CA GLU A 308 11.53 31.33 12.27
C GLU A 308 12.40 32.59 12.22
N TYR A 309 13.15 32.78 11.13
CA TYR A 309 13.93 33.99 10.90
C TYR A 309 13.03 35.23 10.84
N ALA A 310 11.95 35.21 10.05
CA ALA A 310 11.05 36.35 9.94
C ALA A 310 10.31 36.68 11.24
N ARG A 311 9.91 35.66 12.03
CA ARG A 311 9.36 35.86 13.37
C ARG A 311 10.38 36.47 14.35
N SER A 312 11.68 36.24 14.15
CA SER A 312 12.70 36.90 14.98
C SER A 312 12.77 38.41 14.75
N LEU A 313 12.30 38.88 13.58
CA LEU A 313 12.25 40.29 13.18
C LEU A 313 10.95 40.99 13.63
N THR A 314 9.91 40.24 14.03
CA THR A 314 8.65 40.84 14.48
C THR A 314 8.80 41.50 15.85
N GLN A 315 8.08 42.60 16.06
CA GLN A 315 8.15 43.39 17.30
C GLN A 315 7.57 42.65 18.50
N ASP A 316 6.47 41.93 18.31
CA ASP A 316 5.81 41.19 19.38
C ASP A 316 6.59 39.91 19.70
N ARG A 317 7.12 39.82 20.92
CA ARG A 317 7.70 38.59 21.47
C ARG A 317 6.72 38.00 22.46
N ILE A 318 5.91 37.06 21.97
CA ILE A 318 4.92 36.36 22.78
C ILE A 318 5.45 34.97 23.07
N ASP A 319 5.80 34.72 24.33
CA ASP A 319 6.26 33.41 24.77
C ASP A 319 5.10 32.40 24.69
N GLU A 320 5.30 31.32 23.94
CA GLU A 320 4.32 30.23 23.90
C GLU A 320 4.27 29.52 25.25
N VAL A 321 3.06 29.23 25.75
CA VAL A 321 2.90 28.40 26.95
C VAL A 321 3.64 27.07 26.73
N PRO A 322 4.59 26.68 27.60
CA PRO A 322 5.41 25.49 27.38
C PRO A 322 4.54 24.24 27.19
N GLU A 323 4.60 23.64 26.00
CA GLU A 323 4.00 22.33 25.77
C GLU A 323 4.80 21.26 26.52
N LEU A 324 4.11 20.24 27.02
CA LEU A 324 4.78 19.07 27.60
C LEU A 324 5.69 18.42 26.55
N PHE A 325 6.92 18.05 26.93
CA PHE A 325 7.97 17.58 26.01
C PHE A 325 7.51 16.45 25.06
N PHE A 326 6.65 15.55 25.53
CA PHE A 326 6.15 14.44 24.72
C PHE A 326 5.22 14.87 23.60
N LYS A 327 4.49 15.99 23.73
CA LYS A 327 3.68 16.56 22.65
C LYS A 327 4.58 17.10 21.54
N GLN A 328 5.64 17.82 21.92
CA GLN A 328 6.64 18.32 20.97
C GLN A 328 7.31 17.16 20.24
N TRP A 329 7.78 16.14 20.98
CA TRP A 329 8.39 14.94 20.39
C TRP A 329 7.44 14.18 19.46
N ALA A 330 6.18 13.95 19.87
CA ALA A 330 5.19 13.26 19.05
C ALA A 330 4.87 14.04 17.76
N ARG A 331 4.77 15.37 17.85
CA ARG A 331 4.56 16.27 16.72
C ARG A 331 5.77 16.26 15.78
N SER A 332 6.99 16.30 16.32
CA SER A 332 8.22 16.17 15.54
C SER A 332 8.24 14.86 14.77
N LEU A 333 7.92 13.72 15.40
CA LEU A 333 7.80 12.43 14.72
C LEU A 333 6.74 12.48 13.62
N CYS A 334 5.55 13.03 13.92
CA CYS A 334 4.48 13.13 12.94
C CYS A 334 4.89 13.95 11.71
N TYR A 335 5.69 15.02 11.84
CA TYR A 335 6.06 15.89 10.72
C TYR A 335 7.41 15.53 10.06
N ILE A 336 7.99 14.35 10.33
CA ILE A 336 9.19 13.87 9.58
C ILE A 336 8.88 13.66 8.10
N MET A 337 7.65 13.28 7.76
CA MET A 337 7.22 13.05 6.38
C MET A 337 5.78 13.53 6.17
N LYS A 338 5.38 13.69 4.91
CA LYS A 338 4.03 14.10 4.48
C LYS A 338 2.95 13.11 4.92
N ALA A 339 1.73 13.60 5.17
CA ALA A 339 0.57 12.77 5.53
C ALA A 339 0.30 11.66 4.51
N ASP A 340 0.49 11.94 3.22
CA ASP A 340 0.33 10.97 2.14
C ASP A 340 1.37 9.85 2.21
N ALA A 341 2.62 10.17 2.58
CA ALA A 341 3.68 9.19 2.78
C ALA A 341 3.37 8.29 3.99
N TRP A 342 2.89 8.88 5.10
CA TRP A 342 2.41 8.12 6.26
C TRP A 342 1.25 7.18 5.89
N ALA A 343 0.29 7.64 5.09
CA ALA A 343 -0.83 6.82 4.66
C ALA A 343 -0.37 5.60 3.83
N ILE A 344 0.51 5.82 2.85
CA ILE A 344 1.07 4.72 2.04
C ILE A 344 1.86 3.74 2.90
N LEU A 345 2.70 4.24 3.82
CA LEU A 345 3.48 3.39 4.72
C LEU A 345 2.58 2.57 5.66
N GLY A 346 1.46 3.15 6.11
CA GLY A 346 0.43 2.46 6.90
C GLY A 346 -0.19 1.27 6.15
N LEU A 347 -0.49 1.43 4.85
CA LEU A 347 -0.95 0.32 3.99
C LEU A 347 0.10 -0.79 3.88
N VAL A 348 1.36 -0.43 3.65
CA VAL A 348 2.46 -1.42 3.55
C VAL A 348 2.59 -2.23 4.85
N PHE A 349 2.55 -1.56 6.01
CA PHE A 349 2.63 -2.25 7.31
C PHE A 349 1.38 -3.09 7.60
N LEU A 350 0.19 -2.68 7.13
CA LEU A 350 -1.01 -3.51 7.20
C LEU A 350 -0.85 -4.80 6.39
N GLY A 351 -0.41 -4.70 5.13
CA GLY A 351 -0.14 -5.86 4.28
C GLY A 351 0.89 -6.81 4.92
N LEU A 352 1.96 -6.26 5.50
CA LEU A 352 2.95 -7.03 6.25
C LEU A 352 2.33 -7.72 7.47
N CYS A 353 1.51 -7.01 8.26
CA CYS A 353 0.81 -7.57 9.41
C CYS A 353 -0.08 -8.75 8.99
N LEU A 354 -0.87 -8.60 7.91
CA LEU A 354 -1.73 -9.66 7.38
C LEU A 354 -0.90 -10.88 6.93
N ALA A 355 0.24 -10.66 6.26
CA ALA A 355 1.15 -11.74 5.87
C ALA A 355 1.74 -12.47 7.10
N MET A 356 2.11 -11.73 8.15
CA MET A 356 2.62 -12.30 9.40
C MET A 356 1.55 -13.06 10.17
N VAL A 357 0.28 -12.62 10.15
CA VAL A 357 -0.86 -13.38 10.68
C VAL A 357 -1.04 -14.70 9.92
N LEU A 358 -0.91 -14.70 8.59
CA LEU A 358 -0.94 -15.94 7.79
C LEU A 358 0.22 -16.87 8.17
N LEU A 359 1.43 -16.34 8.37
CA LEU A 359 2.59 -17.10 8.83
C LEU A 359 2.37 -17.70 10.22
N PHE A 360 1.80 -16.92 11.15
CA PHE A 360 1.41 -17.39 12.49
C PHE A 360 0.41 -18.55 12.42
N ARG A 361 -0.60 -18.46 11.55
CA ARG A 361 -1.66 -19.47 11.45
C ARG A 361 -1.26 -20.71 10.66
N LEU A 362 -0.43 -20.56 9.63
CA LEU A 362 -0.14 -21.60 8.64
C LEU A 362 1.31 -22.10 8.69
N GLY A 363 2.18 -21.47 9.47
CA GLY A 363 3.59 -21.85 9.61
C GLY A 363 3.72 -23.32 9.98
N GLY A 364 4.61 -24.03 9.27
CA GLY A 364 4.87 -25.46 9.48
C GLY A 364 5.67 -25.75 10.76
N SER A 365 6.49 -24.79 11.21
CA SER A 365 7.34 -24.92 12.40
C SER A 365 6.86 -24.02 13.54
N ARG A 366 7.16 -24.42 14.79
CA ARG A 366 6.87 -23.60 15.99
C ARG A 366 7.57 -22.24 15.93
N SER A 367 8.80 -22.21 15.43
CA SER A 367 9.58 -20.98 15.25
C SER A 367 8.92 -20.03 14.26
N ALA A 368 8.48 -20.50 13.08
CA ALA A 368 7.79 -19.66 12.10
C ALA A 368 6.49 -19.06 12.66
N ARG A 369 5.73 -19.83 13.45
CA ARG A 369 4.52 -19.30 14.08
C ARG A 369 4.85 -18.23 15.12
N SER A 370 5.83 -18.49 15.98
CA SER A 370 6.28 -17.55 16.99
C SER A 370 6.77 -16.23 16.38
N ALA A 371 7.62 -16.31 15.34
CA ALA A 371 8.10 -15.14 14.61
C ALA A 371 6.94 -14.36 13.97
N GLY A 372 6.02 -15.05 13.28
CA GLY A 372 4.84 -14.42 12.69
C GLY A 372 3.96 -13.70 13.71
N PHE A 373 3.84 -14.20 14.93
CA PHE A 373 3.07 -13.53 15.99
C PHE A 373 3.72 -12.21 16.42
N PHE A 374 4.99 -12.24 16.83
CA PHE A 374 5.68 -11.04 17.31
C PHE A 374 5.90 -10.00 16.21
N SER A 375 6.32 -10.43 15.01
CA SER A 375 6.47 -9.54 13.85
C SER A 375 5.13 -8.98 13.38
N GLY A 376 4.03 -9.74 13.51
CA GLY A 376 2.68 -9.26 13.22
C GLY A 376 2.24 -8.15 14.17
N ILE A 377 2.47 -8.30 15.49
CA ILE A 377 2.19 -7.25 16.47
C ILE A 377 3.02 -5.99 16.18
N ALA A 378 4.31 -6.15 15.93
CA ALA A 378 5.18 -5.02 15.60
C ALA A 378 4.71 -4.27 14.34
N ALA A 379 4.37 -5.00 13.27
CA ALA A 379 3.83 -4.42 12.04
C ALA A 379 2.48 -3.71 12.27
N LEU A 380 1.59 -4.26 13.11
CA LEU A 380 0.33 -3.63 13.47
C LEU A 380 0.54 -2.30 14.20
N LEU A 381 1.45 -2.27 15.18
CA LEU A 381 1.76 -1.05 15.92
C LEU A 381 2.34 0.04 15.00
N LEU A 382 3.21 -0.35 14.06
CA LEU A 382 3.76 0.57 13.06
C LEU A 382 2.67 1.08 12.09
N ALA A 383 1.74 0.23 11.65
CA ALA A 383 0.60 0.66 10.83
C ALA A 383 -0.29 1.67 11.57
N LEU A 384 -0.60 1.39 12.85
CA LEU A 384 -1.39 2.28 13.69
C LEU A 384 -0.69 3.63 13.94
N LEU A 385 0.63 3.62 14.15
CA LEU A 385 1.44 4.83 14.24
C LEU A 385 1.33 5.66 12.96
N CYS A 386 1.53 5.03 11.80
CA CYS A 386 1.43 5.69 10.50
C CYS A 386 0.05 6.32 10.27
N TRP A 387 -1.03 5.59 10.52
CA TRP A 387 -2.39 6.14 10.43
C TRP A 387 -2.65 7.24 11.45
N ASN A 388 -2.08 7.14 12.65
CA ASN A 388 -2.20 8.18 13.66
C ASN A 388 -1.53 9.48 13.20
N SER A 389 -0.30 9.40 12.71
CA SER A 389 0.42 10.56 12.17
C SER A 389 -0.28 11.17 10.97
N ALA A 390 -0.75 10.37 10.01
CA ALA A 390 -1.52 10.86 8.87
C ALA A 390 -2.82 11.56 9.30
N ARG A 391 -3.54 11.00 10.29
CA ARG A 391 -4.78 11.59 10.83
C ARG A 391 -4.51 12.89 11.58
N LEU A 392 -3.46 12.95 12.39
CA LEU A 392 -3.09 14.17 13.12
C LEU A 392 -2.74 15.29 12.16
N GLN A 393 -1.91 15.02 11.13
CA GLN A 393 -1.62 16.00 10.09
C GLN A 393 -2.88 16.46 9.34
N TRP A 394 -3.77 15.52 9.01
CA TRP A 394 -5.04 15.87 8.37
C TRP A 394 -5.90 16.78 9.24
N ALA A 395 -6.04 16.44 10.53
CA ALA A 395 -6.78 17.23 11.50
C ALA A 395 -6.17 18.62 11.71
N ASP A 396 -4.85 18.77 11.59
CA ASP A 396 -4.19 20.08 11.67
C ASP A 396 -4.36 20.89 10.38
N SER A 397 -4.22 20.27 9.20
CA SER A 397 -4.37 20.93 7.89
C SER A 397 -5.79 21.42 7.61
N THR A 398 -6.79 20.86 8.29
CA THR A 398 -8.20 21.23 8.12
C THR A 398 -8.66 22.29 9.11
N ARG A 399 -7.86 22.62 10.12
CA ARG A 399 -8.17 23.68 11.08
C ARG A 399 -7.84 25.04 10.47
N ARG A 400 -8.89 25.84 10.25
CA ARG A 400 -8.80 27.23 9.76
C ARG A 400 -8.94 28.25 10.91
N ASP A 401 -8.44 27.89 12.09
CA ASP A 401 -8.61 28.65 13.35
C ASP A 401 -7.39 29.54 13.68
N LYS A 402 -6.50 29.78 12.72
CA LYS A 402 -5.30 30.62 12.90
C LYS A 402 -5.31 31.77 11.91
N ALA A 403 -4.77 32.91 12.33
CA ALA A 403 -4.64 34.12 11.52
C ALA A 403 -3.34 34.87 11.86
N ILE A 404 -2.89 35.69 10.93
CA ILE A 404 -1.74 36.60 11.09
C ILE A 404 -2.25 38.04 11.10
N VAL A 405 -1.75 38.86 12.01
CA VAL A 405 -2.01 40.31 12.02
C VAL A 405 -1.26 40.94 10.84
N MET A 406 -1.98 41.66 9.98
CA MET A 406 -1.47 42.20 8.72
C MET A 406 -1.25 43.72 8.76
N ARG A 407 -1.70 44.39 9.83
CA ARG A 407 -1.53 45.83 10.01
C ARG A 407 -0.33 46.10 10.92
N PRO A 408 0.46 47.16 10.66
CA PRO A 408 1.60 47.51 11.51
C PRO A 408 1.24 47.64 12.99
N VAL A 409 0.05 48.17 13.28
CA VAL A 409 -0.51 48.30 14.62
C VAL A 409 -1.99 47.95 14.57
N ALA A 410 -2.41 47.00 15.39
CA ALA A 410 -3.80 46.58 15.56
C ALA A 410 -4.18 46.58 17.05
N SER A 411 -5.27 47.28 17.38
CA SER A 411 -5.77 47.31 18.76
C SER A 411 -6.69 46.12 19.03
N VAL A 412 -6.44 45.42 20.14
CA VAL A 412 -7.28 44.33 20.62
C VAL A 412 -8.20 44.85 21.72
N LYS A 413 -9.50 44.63 21.55
CA LYS A 413 -10.58 45.22 22.32
C LYS A 413 -11.22 44.25 23.30
N SER A 414 -11.86 44.78 24.34
CA SER A 414 -12.59 44.00 25.35
C SER A 414 -13.89 43.37 24.83
N SER A 415 -14.53 43.99 23.83
CA SER A 415 -15.83 43.57 23.28
C SER A 415 -15.89 43.80 21.76
N PRO A 416 -16.76 43.09 21.03
CA PRO A 416 -16.94 43.25 19.58
C PRO A 416 -17.75 44.50 19.19
N SER A 417 -17.71 45.56 20.00
CA SER A 417 -18.46 46.80 19.78
C SER A 417 -17.53 47.94 19.33
N THR A 418 -18.01 48.77 18.42
CA THR A 418 -17.32 50.02 18.04
C THR A 418 -17.47 51.10 19.11
N GLU A 419 -18.54 51.06 19.89
CA GLU A 419 -18.82 51.99 20.99
C GLU A 419 -18.58 51.31 22.35
N GLY A 420 -17.93 52.04 23.27
CA GLY A 420 -17.71 51.61 24.66
C GLY A 420 -16.67 50.49 24.88
N ALA A 421 -16.11 49.91 23.81
CA ALA A 421 -15.07 48.89 23.93
C ALA A 421 -13.74 49.51 24.35
N LYS A 422 -13.12 48.96 25.39
CA LYS A 422 -11.79 49.38 25.85
C LYS A 422 -10.72 48.62 25.09
N ASP A 423 -9.65 49.31 24.71
CA ASP A 423 -8.45 48.69 24.17
C ASP A 423 -7.72 47.96 25.32
N LEU A 424 -7.51 46.66 25.17
CA LEU A 424 -6.85 45.79 26.15
C LEU A 424 -5.34 45.79 25.97
N PHE A 425 -4.89 45.61 24.73
CA PHE A 425 -3.48 45.61 24.34
C PHE A 425 -3.35 45.80 22.82
N ILE A 426 -2.13 46.07 22.37
CA ILE A 426 -1.81 46.30 20.96
C ILE A 426 -1.03 45.09 20.44
N LEU A 427 -1.31 44.71 19.19
CA LEU A 427 -0.55 43.75 18.41
C LEU A 427 0.07 44.43 17.20
N HIS A 428 1.20 43.92 16.75
CA HIS A 428 1.90 44.36 15.56
C HIS A 428 1.79 43.33 14.44
N GLU A 429 2.16 43.76 13.24
CA GLU A 429 2.13 42.90 12.07
C GLU A 429 3.03 41.65 12.22
N GLY A 430 2.61 40.54 11.64
CA GLY A 430 3.31 39.26 11.73
C GLY A 430 2.94 38.44 12.96
N THR A 431 2.22 39.03 13.93
CA THR A 431 1.77 38.30 15.12
C THR A 431 0.72 37.25 14.77
N LYS A 432 0.98 36.01 15.17
CA LYS A 432 0.07 34.88 14.99
C LYS A 432 -0.96 34.81 16.12
N VAL A 433 -2.22 34.69 15.74
CA VAL A 433 -3.35 34.59 16.66
C VAL A 433 -4.23 33.40 16.34
N LYS A 434 -4.87 32.82 17.37
CA LYS A 434 -5.89 31.79 17.20
C LYS A 434 -7.28 32.43 17.21
N VAL A 435 -8.05 32.27 16.14
CA VAL A 435 -9.43 32.75 16.02
C VAL A 435 -10.37 31.77 16.73
N LEU A 436 -11.12 32.25 17.71
CA LEU A 436 -12.06 31.46 18.51
C LEU A 436 -13.48 31.57 17.97
N GLU A 437 -13.93 32.80 17.74
CA GLU A 437 -15.28 33.12 17.31
C GLU A 437 -15.25 34.38 16.44
N GLN A 438 -16.23 34.52 15.55
CA GLN A 438 -16.39 35.72 14.73
C GLN A 438 -17.80 36.28 14.94
N ILE A 439 -17.88 37.56 15.34
CA ILE A 439 -19.12 38.30 15.53
C ILE A 439 -19.07 39.57 14.67
N GLY A 440 -19.86 39.58 13.59
CA GLY A 440 -19.89 40.70 12.65
C GLY A 440 -18.51 41.00 12.07
N SER A 441 -18.02 42.24 12.31
CA SER A 441 -16.72 42.72 11.81
C SER A 441 -15.54 42.43 12.74
N PHE A 442 -15.77 41.76 13.86
CA PHE A 442 -14.73 41.42 14.84
C PHE A 442 -14.56 39.90 14.98
N SER A 443 -13.34 39.49 15.28
CA SER A 443 -12.99 38.12 15.65
C SER A 443 -12.44 38.11 17.07
N SER A 444 -12.94 37.19 17.90
CA SER A 444 -12.32 36.86 19.18
C SER A 444 -11.08 36.04 18.91
N VAL A 445 -9.95 36.50 19.43
CA VAL A 445 -8.64 35.91 19.21
C VAL A 445 -7.94 35.58 20.52
N ARG A 446 -7.15 34.51 20.51
CA ARG A 446 -6.30 34.07 21.61
C ARG A 446 -4.84 34.08 21.19
N LEU A 447 -3.99 34.66 22.02
CA LEU A 447 -2.54 34.65 21.88
C LEU A 447 -1.91 33.37 22.42
N ALA A 448 -0.64 33.13 22.08
CA ALA A 448 0.09 31.94 22.53
C ALA A 448 0.32 31.91 24.05
N ASP A 449 0.31 33.07 24.72
CA ASP A 449 0.41 33.24 26.17
C ASP A 449 -0.94 33.07 26.90
N GLY A 450 -2.03 32.89 26.15
CA GLY A 450 -3.38 32.70 26.69
C GLY A 450 -4.23 33.96 26.81
N ARG A 451 -3.70 35.16 26.55
CA ARG A 451 -4.52 36.39 26.52
C ARG A 451 -5.54 36.34 25.39
N GLU A 452 -6.72 36.91 25.65
CA GLU A 452 -7.84 36.95 24.72
C GLU A 452 -8.37 38.37 24.51
N GLY A 453 -8.97 38.59 23.35
CA GLY A 453 -9.70 39.82 23.06
C GLY A 453 -10.24 39.86 21.63
N TRP A 454 -10.83 40.98 21.24
CA TRP A 454 -11.49 41.15 19.95
C TRP A 454 -10.66 42.02 19.01
N ILE A 455 -10.38 41.51 17.81
CA ILE A 455 -9.67 42.24 16.76
C ILE A 455 -10.56 42.42 15.53
N SER A 456 -10.36 43.51 14.80
CA SER A 456 -11.06 43.75 13.53
C SER A 456 -10.69 42.70 12.50
N ASN A 457 -11.68 42.16 11.78
CA ASN A 457 -11.45 41.20 10.70
C ASN A 457 -10.63 41.78 9.54
N ARG A 458 -10.50 43.11 9.45
CA ARG A 458 -9.68 43.80 8.43
C ARG A 458 -8.20 43.86 8.81
N ASP A 459 -7.87 43.59 10.05
CA ASP A 459 -6.50 43.71 10.57
C ASP A 459 -5.78 42.36 10.61
N ILE A 460 -6.51 41.27 10.36
CA ILE A 460 -5.99 39.90 10.35
C ILE A 460 -6.32 39.20 9.03
N GLU A 461 -5.44 38.31 8.59
CA GLU A 461 -5.71 37.39 7.48
C GLU A 461 -5.60 35.94 7.97
N ARG A 462 -6.58 35.11 7.62
CA ARG A 462 -6.60 33.70 8.00
C ARG A 462 -5.60 32.89 7.17
N ILE A 463 -5.00 31.91 7.82
CA ILE A 463 -4.04 30.97 7.21
C ILE A 463 -4.76 30.06 6.21
#